data_AF-A0AAD0WCV9-F1
#
_entry.id   AF-A0AAD0WCV9-F1
#
_cell.length_a   1.000
_cell.length_b   1.000
_cell.length_c   1.000
_cell.angle_alpha   90.00
_cell.angle_beta   90.00
_cell.angle_gamma   90.00
#
_symmetry.space_group_name_H-M   'P 1'
#
loop_
_entity.id
_entity.type
_entity.pdbx_description
1 polymer ?
#
loop_
_entity_poly.entity_id
_entity_poly.type
_entity_poly.pdbx_seq_one_letter_code
_entity_poly.pdbx_strand_id
1 'polypeptide(L)'
;MYQLYFSLALIFIIFSLPIYIYYITLKLEQFEDKGSSFFSLFFAEPSLRVILTVLCFPFIGIISVLSTIKTLCRRKPVKPSLLFSAIVSLLWLAFLLAGLVQYLGE
;
A
#
# COMPACT_ATOMS: atom_id res chain seq x y z
N MET A 1 20.18 14.62 9.06
CA MET A 1 19.43 14.70 7.76
C MET A 1 18.20 13.78 7.73
N TYR A 2 18.09 12.81 8.64
CA TYR A 2 17.01 11.82 8.72
C TYR A 2 15.57 12.41 8.74
N GLN A 3 15.38 13.59 9.34
CA GLN A 3 14.07 14.27 9.40
C GLN A 3 13.49 14.59 8.01
N LEU A 4 14.34 14.93 7.04
CA LEU A 4 13.94 15.17 5.66
C LEU A 4 13.41 13.88 5.01
N TYR A 5 14.11 12.76 5.21
CA TYR A 5 13.73 11.44 4.68
C TYR A 5 12.40 10.96 5.28
N PHE A 6 12.20 11.13 6.58
CA PHE A 6 10.93 10.80 7.23
C PHE A 6 9.79 11.72 6.77
N SER A 7 10.05 13.02 6.58
CA SER A 7 9.05 13.96 6.08
C SER A 7 8.63 13.63 4.64
N LEU A 8 9.59 13.30 3.78
CA LEU A 8 9.32 12.85 2.41
C LEU A 8 8.53 11.53 2.41
N ALA A 9 8.92 10.56 3.23
CA ALA A 9 8.17 9.32 3.40
C ALA A 9 6.71 9.63 3.80
N LEU A 10 6.49 10.50 4.79
CA LEU A 10 5.16 10.90 5.24
C LEU A 10 4.33 11.54 4.11
N ILE A 11 4.94 12.43 3.31
CA ILE A 11 4.28 13.06 2.15
C ILE A 11 3.85 11.98 1.16
N PHE A 12 4.74 11.06 0.79
CA PHE A 12 4.39 9.96 -0.12
C PHE A 12 3.29 9.07 0.45
N ILE A 13 3.28 8.81 1.75
CA ILE A 13 2.23 8.04 2.45
C ILE A 13 0.87 8.75 2.34
N ILE A 14 0.81 10.04 2.65
CA ILE A 14 -0.44 10.82 2.60
C ILE A 14 -0.98 10.93 1.17
N PHE A 15 -0.12 11.23 0.19
CA PHE A 15 -0.54 11.36 -1.21
C PHE A 15 -0.95 10.03 -1.84
N SER A 16 -0.44 8.91 -1.32
CA SER A 16 -0.76 7.57 -1.83
C SER A 16 -1.99 6.93 -1.19
N LEU A 17 -2.45 7.47 -0.06
CA LEU A 17 -3.61 6.98 0.68
C LEU A 17 -4.86 6.77 -0.21
N PRO A 18 -5.26 7.72 -1.09
CA PRO A 18 -6.43 7.55 -1.95
C PRO A 18 -6.29 6.37 -2.90
N ILE A 19 -5.07 6.12 -3.40
CA ILE A 19 -4.76 5.03 -4.31
C ILE A 19 -4.85 3.69 -3.59
N TYR A 20 -4.39 3.63 -2.33
CA TYR A 20 -4.49 2.41 -1.53
C TYR A 20 -5.92 2.11 -1.10
N ILE A 21 -6.72 3.12 -0.76
CA ILE A 21 -8.16 2.97 -0.48
C ILE A 21 -8.87 2.40 -1.71
N TYR A 22 -8.55 2.93 -2.90
CA TYR A 22 -9.11 2.45 -4.17
C TYR A 22 -8.64 1.01 -4.49
N TYR A 23 -7.37 0.71 -4.28
CA TYR A 23 -6.81 -0.64 -4.46
C TYR A 23 -7.49 -1.67 -3.56
N ILE A 24 -7.67 -1.34 -2.27
CA ILE A 24 -8.34 -2.22 -1.30
C ILE A 24 -9.78 -2.42 -1.70
N THR A 25 -10.48 -1.36 -2.11
CA THR A 25 -11.86 -1.44 -2.59
C THR A 25 -11.98 -2.42 -3.77
N LEU A 26 -11.12 -2.29 -4.78
CA LEU A 26 -11.10 -3.20 -5.93
C LEU A 26 -10.73 -4.64 -5.55
N LYS A 27 -9.83 -4.83 -4.58
CA LYS A 27 -9.47 -6.16 -4.09
C LYS A 27 -10.63 -6.80 -3.34
N LEU A 28 -11.31 -6.04 -2.48
CA LEU A 28 -12.48 -6.47 -1.73
C LEU A 28 -13.61 -6.95 -2.64
N GLU A 29 -13.96 -6.18 -3.66
CA GLU A 29 -14.96 -6.59 -4.66
C GLU A 29 -14.57 -7.93 -5.32
N GLN A 30 -13.30 -8.10 -5.69
CA GLN A 30 -12.79 -9.37 -6.23
C GLN A 30 -12.78 -10.55 -5.23
N PHE A 31 -12.81 -10.26 -3.93
CA PHE A 31 -12.85 -11.26 -2.84
C PHE A 31 -14.29 -11.59 -2.42
N GLU A 32 -15.21 -10.63 -2.47
CA GLU A 32 -16.65 -10.85 -2.32
C GLU A 32 -17.19 -11.78 -3.40
N ASP A 33 -16.80 -11.56 -4.67
CA ASP A 33 -17.13 -12.46 -5.79
C ASP A 33 -16.60 -13.89 -5.61
N LYS A 34 -15.68 -14.11 -4.66
CA LYS A 34 -15.08 -15.42 -4.35
C LYS A 34 -15.55 -15.99 -3.00
N GLY A 35 -16.50 -15.35 -2.33
CA GLY A 35 -17.13 -15.88 -1.11
C GLY A 35 -16.31 -15.77 0.17
N SER A 36 -15.22 -14.98 0.22
CA SER A 36 -14.46 -14.81 1.48
C SER A 36 -15.09 -13.70 2.34
N SER A 37 -16.03 -14.12 3.19
CA SER A 37 -16.89 -13.28 4.07
C SER A 37 -16.17 -12.44 5.14
N PHE A 38 -14.88 -12.67 5.40
CA PHE A 38 -14.20 -12.02 6.53
C PHE A 38 -13.79 -10.57 6.20
N PHE A 39 -13.48 -10.27 4.94
CA PHE A 39 -13.03 -8.94 4.53
C PHE A 39 -14.19 -8.01 4.15
N SER A 40 -15.31 -8.52 3.63
CA SER A 40 -16.48 -7.67 3.31
C SER A 40 -17.08 -7.00 4.56
N LEU A 41 -17.18 -7.74 5.66
CA LEU A 41 -17.77 -7.29 6.91
C LEU A 41 -16.95 -6.19 7.62
N PHE A 42 -15.62 -6.25 7.54
CA PHE A 42 -14.72 -5.22 8.10
C PHE A 42 -14.64 -3.94 7.26
N PHE A 43 -15.06 -4.01 6.00
CA PHE A 43 -14.90 -2.94 5.03
C PHE A 43 -16.24 -2.40 4.48
N ALA A 44 -17.36 -2.78 5.07
CA ALA A 44 -18.70 -2.32 4.69
C ALA A 44 -18.88 -0.81 4.92
N GLU A 45 -18.28 -0.26 5.98
CA GLU A 45 -18.31 1.17 6.26
C GLU A 45 -17.12 1.91 5.59
N PRO A 46 -17.38 2.98 4.82
CA PRO A 46 -16.32 3.75 4.14
C PRO A 46 -15.34 4.40 5.14
N SER A 47 -15.84 4.86 6.27
CA SER A 47 -15.06 5.44 7.38
C SER A 47 -14.09 4.41 7.98
N LEU A 48 -14.59 3.20 8.26
CA LEU A 48 -13.78 2.12 8.81
C LEU A 48 -12.73 1.62 7.82
N ARG A 49 -13.07 1.58 6.52
CA ARG A 49 -12.15 1.27 5.42
C ARG A 49 -10.97 2.24 5.38
N VAL A 50 -11.20 3.54 5.54
CA VAL A 50 -10.13 4.55 5.59
C VAL A 50 -9.25 4.32 6.81
N ILE A 51 -9.83 4.14 8.01
CA ILE A 51 -9.08 3.95 9.25
C ILE A 51 -8.21 2.68 9.19
N LEU A 52 -8.77 1.57 8.72
CA LEU A 52 -8.02 0.31 8.56
C LEU A 52 -6.92 0.45 7.50
N THR A 53 -7.18 1.20 6.43
CA THR A 53 -6.18 1.46 5.38
C THR A 53 -5.01 2.28 5.92
N VAL A 54 -5.27 3.24 6.81
CA VAL A 54 -4.21 4.02 7.49
C VAL A 54 -3.42 3.14 8.46
N LEU A 55 -4.10 2.36 9.30
CA LEU A 55 -3.46 1.48 10.30
C LEU A 55 -2.63 0.37 9.65
N CYS A 56 -3.15 -0.24 8.59
CA CYS A 56 -2.49 -1.33 7.87
C CYS A 56 -1.65 -0.85 6.68
N PHE A 57 -1.49 0.46 6.50
CA PHE A 57 -0.77 1.07 5.38
C PHE A 57 0.56 0.36 5.02
N PRO A 58 1.47 0.08 5.97
CA PRO A 58 2.74 -0.55 5.64
C PRO A 58 2.56 -1.98 5.09
N PHE A 59 1.60 -2.74 5.64
CA PHE A 59 1.29 -4.08 5.17
C PHE A 59 0.66 -4.05 3.77
N ILE A 60 -0.20 -3.07 3.49
CA ILE A 60 -0.86 -2.90 2.19
C ILE A 60 0.18 -2.59 1.10
N GLY A 61 1.16 -1.73 1.40
CA GLY A 61 2.25 -1.44 0.47
C GLY A 61 3.08 -2.69 0.14
N ILE A 62 3.43 -3.50 1.14
CA ILE A 62 4.16 -4.76 0.93
C ILE A 62 3.33 -5.75 0.10
N ILE A 63 2.04 -5.93 0.43
CA ILE A 63 1.13 -6.81 -0.33
C ILE A 63 0.98 -6.34 -1.77
N SER A 64 0.90 -5.03 -2.00
CA SER A 64 0.86 -4.42 -3.34
C SER A 64 2.09 -4.82 -4.16
N VAL A 65 3.30 -4.65 -3.59
CA VAL A 65 4.56 -5.04 -4.25
C VAL A 65 4.59 -6.54 -4.55
N LEU A 66 4.26 -7.40 -3.58
CA LEU A 66 4.20 -8.85 -3.77
C LEU A 66 3.19 -9.26 -4.84
N SER A 67 2.02 -8.62 -4.88
CA SER A 67 1.00 -8.86 -5.90
C SER A 67 1.49 -8.46 -7.29
N THR A 68 2.22 -7.35 -7.41
CA THR A 68 2.83 -6.90 -8.66
C THR A 68 3.88 -7.89 -9.14
N ILE A 69 4.82 -8.29 -8.27
CA ILE A 69 5.84 -9.31 -8.56
C ILE A 69 5.18 -10.61 -9.02
N LYS A 70 4.18 -11.10 -8.30
CA LYS A 70 3.45 -12.33 -8.66
C LYS A 70 2.76 -12.22 -10.03
N THR A 71 2.24 -11.05 -10.38
CA THR A 71 1.58 -10.81 -11.67
C THR A 71 2.59 -10.78 -12.81
N LEU A 72 3.74 -10.13 -12.60
CA LEU A 72 4.89 -10.15 -13.52
C LEU A 72 5.44 -11.58 -13.72
N CYS A 73 5.65 -12.34 -12.65
CA CYS A 73 6.12 -13.73 -12.73
C CYS A 73 5.15 -14.64 -13.50
N ARG A 74 3.85 -14.37 -13.40
CA ARG A 74 2.80 -15.11 -14.15
C ARG A 74 2.65 -14.65 -15.60
N ARG A 75 3.49 -13.70 -16.07
CA ARG A 75 3.42 -13.08 -17.41
C ARG A 75 2.02 -12.57 -17.76
N LYS A 76 1.26 -12.12 -16.76
CA LYS A 76 -0.06 -11.53 -16.95
C LYS A 76 0.07 -10.02 -17.12
N PRO A 77 -0.82 -9.36 -17.88
CA PRO A 77 -0.85 -7.91 -17.97
C PRO A 77 -1.06 -7.32 -16.57
N VAL A 78 -0.11 -6.50 -16.13
CA VAL A 78 -0.19 -5.78 -14.85
C VAL A 78 -1.06 -4.55 -15.04
N LYS A 79 -2.10 -4.40 -14.22
CA LYS A 79 -2.94 -3.20 -14.25
C LYS A 79 -2.11 -1.96 -13.87
N PRO A 80 -2.25 -0.81 -14.56
CA PRO A 80 -1.49 0.40 -14.26
C PRO A 80 -1.62 0.85 -12.80
N SER A 81 -2.81 0.71 -12.21
CA SER A 81 -3.07 1.02 -10.80
C SER A 81 -2.24 0.18 -9.83
N LEU A 82 -2.05 -1.11 -10.14
CA LEU A 82 -1.26 -2.06 -9.35
C LEU A 82 0.25 -1.78 -9.45
N LEU A 83 0.68 -1.32 -10.62
CA LEU A 83 2.07 -0.94 -10.88
C LEU A 83 2.40 0.38 -10.17
N PHE A 84 1.50 1.38 -10.28
CA PHE A 84 1.64 2.67 -9.60
C PHE A 84 1.65 2.52 -8.08
N SER A 85 0.73 1.73 -7.51
CA SER A 85 0.71 1.47 -6.06
C SER A 85 2.00 0.79 -5.59
N ALA A 86 2.56 -0.14 -6.36
CA ALA A 86 3.84 -0.78 -6.03
C ALA A 86 5.04 0.19 -6.11
N ILE A 87 5.11 1.06 -7.11
CA ILE A 87 6.18 2.06 -7.23
C ILE A 87 6.15 3.02 -6.04
N VAL A 88 4.97 3.56 -5.71
CA VAL A 88 4.84 4.47 -4.58
C VAL A 88 5.15 3.75 -3.27
N SER A 89 4.80 2.46 -3.15
CA SER A 89 5.17 1.62 -2.01
C SER A 89 6.68 1.54 -1.82
N LEU A 90 7.41 1.27 -2.90
CA LEU A 90 8.86 1.17 -2.87
C LEU A 90 9.52 2.51 -2.55
N LEU A 91 8.97 3.61 -3.07
CA LEU A 91 9.49 4.96 -2.82
C LEU A 91 9.39 5.33 -1.34
N TRP A 92 8.21 5.22 -0.72
CA TRP A 92 8.10 5.58 0.69
C TRP A 92 8.90 4.63 1.59
N LEU A 93 8.99 3.34 1.24
CA LEU A 93 9.81 2.36 1.98
C LEU A 93 11.31 2.72 1.90
N ALA A 94 11.79 3.11 0.72
CA ALA A 94 13.17 3.53 0.51
C ALA A 94 13.50 4.79 1.31
N PHE A 95 12.61 5.79 1.34
CA PHE A 95 12.79 6.98 2.16
C PHE A 95 12.77 6.65 3.66
N LEU A 96 11.89 5.75 4.11
CA LEU A 96 11.84 5.29 5.50
C LEU A 96 13.13 4.58 5.91
N LEU A 97 13.62 3.66 5.08
CA LEU A 97 14.88 2.95 5.32
C LEU A 97 16.08 3.90 5.30
N ALA A 98 16.14 4.83 4.36
CA ALA A 98 17.21 5.84 4.30
C ALA A 98 17.23 6.73 5.54
N GLY A 99 16.06 7.17 6.00
CA GLY A 99 15.92 7.92 7.25
C GLY A 99 16.35 7.09 8.46
N LEU A 100 15.99 5.80 8.51
CA LEU A 100 16.34 4.89 9.60
C LEU A 100 17.84 4.61 9.66
N VAL A 101 18.48 4.36 8.51
CA VAL A 101 19.94 4.14 8.42
C VAL A 101 20.69 5.40 8.87
N GLN A 102 20.24 6.59 8.49
CA GLN A 102 20.84 7.83 8.97
C GLN A 102 20.61 8.06 10.46
N TYR A 103 19.42 7.75 10.98
CA TYR A 103 19.10 7.91 12.40
C TYR A 103 19.90 6.96 13.30
N LEU A 104 20.14 5.72 12.85
CA LEU A 104 20.92 4.73 13.60
C LEU A 104 22.44 4.92 13.45
N GLY A 105 22.88 5.67 12.45
CA GLY A 105 24.29 6.00 12.21
C GLY A 105 24.75 7.31 12.84
N GLU A 106 23.80 8.14 13.31
CA GLU A 106 24.03 9.30 14.19
C GLU A 106 24.07 8.85 15.67
#